data_AF-A0A8J4E8B2-F1
#
_entry.id   AF-A0A8J4E8B2-F1
#
_cell.length_a   1.000
_cell.length_b   1.000
_cell.length_c   1.000
_cell.angle_alpha   90.00
_cell.angle_beta   90.00
_cell.angle_gamma   90.00
#
_symmetry.space_group_name_H-M   'P 1'
#
loop_
_entity.id
_entity.type
_entity.pdbx_description
1 polymer ?
#
loop_
_entity_poly.entity_id
_entity_poly.type
_entity_poly.pdbx_seq_one_letter_code
_entity_poly.pdbx_strand_id
1 'polypeptide(L)' 'MGLPDLPPGARLLSVDEAVDKLVTGDHTGAVTGSIVLDSALIDALRTGLVVACQLPNGQIAFTRPGTDPTR' A
#
# COMPACT_ATOMS: atom_id res chain seq x y z
N MET A 1 6.24 -14.40 5.65
CA MET A 1 5.67 -13.07 5.94
C MET A 1 4.19 -13.28 6.21
N GLY A 2 3.72 -12.95 7.40
CA GLY A 2 2.29 -12.98 7.70
C GLY A 2 1.59 -11.83 6.99
N LEU A 3 0.36 -12.05 6.54
CA LEU A 3 -0.47 -10.96 6.04
C LEU A 3 -0.89 -10.09 7.23
N PRO A 4 -0.79 -8.75 7.14
CA PRO A 4 -1.29 -7.88 8.21
C PRO A 4 -2.81 -8.04 8.33
N ASP A 5 -3.34 -7.86 9.53
CA ASP A 5 -4.79 -7.74 9.74
C ASP A 5 -5.31 -6.54 8.94
N LEU A 6 -6.13 -6.83 7.94
CA LEU A 6 -6.75 -5.84 7.08
C LEU A 6 -8.13 -5.48 7.62
N PRO A 7 -8.52 -4.20 7.59
CA PRO A 7 -9.88 -3.81 7.96
C PRO A 7 -10.92 -4.48 7.04
N PRO A 8 -12.16 -4.68 7.50
CA PRO A 8 -13.20 -5.33 6.70
C PRO A 8 -13.40 -4.64 5.35
N GLY A 9 -13.34 -5.43 4.27
CA GLY A 9 -13.49 -4.94 2.89
C GLY A 9 -12.24 -4.29 2.29
N ALA A 10 -11.13 -4.20 3.05
CA ALA A 10 -9.85 -3.83 2.47
C ALA A 10 -9.23 -4.99 1.70
N ARG A 11 -8.67 -4.68 0.54
CA ARG A 11 -8.01 -5.65 -0.35
C ARG A 11 -6.52 -5.39 -0.36
N LEU A 12 -5.72 -6.40 -0.03
CA LEU A 12 -4.28 -6.30 -0.22
C LEU A 12 -3.97 -6.11 -1.71
N LEU A 13 -3.06 -5.18 -2.01
CA LEU A 13 -2.54 -5.02 -3.36
C LEU A 13 -1.21 -5.75 -3.48
N SER A 14 -0.96 -6.34 -4.65
CA SER A 14 0.40 -6.71 -5.02
C SER A 14 1.29 -5.46 -5.13
N VAL A 15 2.61 -5.66 -5.08
CA VAL A 15 3.56 -4.56 -5.26
C VAL A 15 3.34 -3.87 -6.59
N ASP A 16 3.14 -4.63 -7.66
CA ASP A 16 2.94 -4.07 -9.00
C ASP A 16 1.65 -3.26 -9.11
N GLU A 17 0.53 -3.75 -8.56
CA GLU A 17 -0.74 -3.00 -8.52
C GLU A 17 -0.62 -1.72 -7.70
N ALA A 18 0.08 -1.76 -6.56
CA ALA A 18 0.26 -0.59 -5.71
C ALA A 18 1.13 0.47 -6.39
N VAL A 19 2.21 0.05 -7.05
CA VAL A 19 3.08 0.94 -7.83
C VAL A 19 2.34 1.55 -9.01
N ASP A 20 1.58 0.75 -9.76
CA ASP A 20 0.79 1.24 -10.89
C ASP A 20 -0.21 2.32 -10.46
N LYS A 21 -0.93 2.09 -9.35
CA LYS A 21 -1.87 3.09 -8.81
C LYS A 21 -1.19 4.37 -8.32
N LEU A 22 -0.01 4.28 -7.71
CA LEU A 22 0.78 5.45 -7.31
C LEU A 22 1.28 6.24 -8.52
N VAL A 23 1.77 5.56 -9.56
CA VAL A 23 2.29 6.20 -10.78
C VAL A 23 1.18 6.83 -11.62
N THR A 24 0.05 6.15 -11.75
CA THR A 24 -1.10 6.63 -12.54
C THR A 24 -1.96 7.63 -11.77
N GLY A 25 -1.80 7.70 -10.45
CA GLY A 25 -2.69 8.46 -9.57
C GLY A 25 -4.10 7.86 -9.46
N ASP A 26 -4.29 6.58 -9.80
CA ASP A 26 -5.58 5.88 -9.75
C ASP A 26 -5.98 5.47 -8.31
N HIS A 27 -6.13 6.49 -7.47
CA HIS A 27 -6.63 6.41 -6.10
C HIS A 27 -7.16 7.76 -5.61
N THR A 28 -8.13 7.73 -4.68
CA THR A 28 -8.79 8.93 -4.16
C THR A 28 -7.83 9.95 -3.51
N GLY A 29 -6.64 9.51 -3.07
CA GLY A 29 -5.62 10.37 -2.45
C GLY A 29 -4.70 11.11 -3.42
N ALA A 30 -4.75 10.82 -4.73
CA ALA A 30 -3.80 11.38 -5.72
C ALA A 30 -3.84 12.90 -5.83
N VAL A 31 -5.00 13.51 -5.60
CA VAL A 31 -5.22 14.95 -5.80
C VAL A 31 -4.35 15.80 -4.86
N THR A 32 -3.96 15.24 -3.71
CA THR A 32 -3.08 15.88 -2.72
C THR A 32 -1.69 15.23 -2.67
N GLY A 33 -1.36 14.39 -3.65
CA GLY A 33 -0.14 13.59 -3.69
C GLY A 33 1.12 14.43 -3.88
N SER A 34 2.25 13.88 -3.41
CA SER A 34 3.58 14.46 -3.60
C SER A 34 4.45 13.43 -4.30
N ILE A 35 5.02 13.81 -5.45
CA ILE A 35 5.90 12.92 -6.25
C ILE A 35 7.04 12.35 -5.39
N VAL A 36 7.55 13.13 -4.43
CA VAL A 36 8.62 12.69 -3.52
C VAL A 36 8.12 11.61 -2.55
N LEU A 37 6.89 11.78 -2.03
CA LEU A 37 6.26 10.79 -1.16
C LEU A 37 5.94 9.51 -1.93
N ASP A 38 5.39 9.64 -3.14
CA ASP A 38 5.05 8.49 -3.98
C ASP A 38 6.30 7.69 -4.35
N SER A 39 7.41 8.36 -4.67
CA SER A 39 8.71 7.72 -4.92
C SER A 39 9.21 6.94 -3.69
N ALA A 40 9.13 7.54 -2.50
CA ALA A 40 9.54 6.87 -1.26
C ALA A 40 8.65 5.65 -0.92
N LEU A 41 7.34 5.74 -1.21
CA LEU A 41 6.40 4.64 -1.01
C LEU A 41 6.63 3.49 -1.99
N ILE A 42 6.93 3.79 -3.26
CA ILE A 42 7.30 2.78 -4.27
C ILE A 42 8.54 2.01 -3.83
N ASP A 43 9.58 2.70 -3.36
CA ASP A 43 10.80 2.05 -2.86
C ASP A 43 10.51 1.19 -1.62
N ALA A 44 9.69 1.69 -0.69
CA ALA A 44 9.30 0.94 0.51
C ALA A 44 8.48 -0.32 0.18
N LEU A 45 7.63 -0.28 -0.85
CA LEU A 45 6.87 -1.44 -1.35
C LEU A 45 7.80 -2.48 -1.98
N ARG A 46 8.73 -2.03 -2.85
CA ARG A 46 9.67 -2.91 -3.55
C ARG A 46 10.67 -3.59 -2.61
N THR A 47 11.06 -2.90 -1.55
CA THR A 47 11.94 -3.44 -0.51
C THR A 47 11.19 -4.30 0.52
N GLY A 48 9.85 -4.35 0.45
CA GLY A 48 9.02 -5.09 1.39
C GLY A 48 8.97 -4.47 2.79
N LEU A 49 9.36 -3.20 2.94
CA LEU A 49 9.26 -2.45 4.21
C LEU A 49 7.82 -2.12 4.57
N VAL A 50 6.97 -1.98 3.55
CA VAL A 50 5.52 -1.74 3.69
C VAL A 50 4.74 -2.62 2.72
N VAL A 51 3.46 -2.80 3.01
CA VAL A 51 2.47 -3.35 2.09
C VAL A 51 1.34 -2.35 1.91
N ALA A 52 0.71 -2.38 0.75
CA ALA A 52 -0.42 -1.53 0.41
C ALA A 52 -1.72 -2.33 0.43
N CYS A 53 -2.80 -1.70 0.86
CA CYS A 53 -4.14 -2.20 0.70
C CYS A 53 -5.07 -1.10 0.18
N GLN A 54 -6.03 -1.50 -0.65
CA GLN A 54 -7.09 -0.62 -1.12
C GLN A 54 -8.28 -0.74 -0.17
N LEU A 55 -8.72 0.40 0.37
CA LEU A 55 -9.91 0.50 1.21
C LEU A 55 -11.19 0.54 0.35
N PRO A 56 -12.37 0.23 0.93
CA PRO A 56 -13.65 0.25 0.21
C PRO A 56 -14.01 1.61 -0.43
N ASN A 57 -13.44 2.70 0.10
CA ASN A 57 -13.63 4.06 -0.40
C ASN A 57 -12.66 4.45 -1.53
N GLY A 58 -11.86 3.50 -2.03
CA GLY A 58 -10.89 3.72 -3.10
C GLY A 58 -9.58 4.37 -2.67
N GLN A 59 -9.39 4.66 -1.37
CA GLN A 59 -8.10 5.11 -0.84
C GLN A 59 -7.10 3.94 -0.78
N ILE A 60 -5.82 4.27 -0.87
CA ILE A 60 -4.73 3.33 -0.58
C ILE A 60 -4.21 3.62 0.81
N ALA A 61 -4.16 2.58 1.65
CA ALA A 61 -3.52 2.61 2.94
C ALA A 61 -2.23 1.80 2.88
N PHE A 62 -1.20 2.27 3.60
CA PHE A 62 0.08 1.60 3.72
C PHE A 62 0.26 1.16 5.16
N THR A 63 0.71 -0.06 5.35
CA THR A 63 1.01 -0.61 6.68
C THR A 63 2.31 -1.42 6.64
N ARG A 64 2.90 -1.66 7.79
CA ARG A 64 4.03 -2.59 7.89
C ARG A 64 3.52 -4.01 7.62
N PRO A 65 4.31 -4.87 6.95
CA PRO A 65 3.98 -6.28 6.87
C PRO A 65 3.78 -6.83 8.29
N GLY A 66 2.78 -7.68 8.49
CA GLY A 66 2.59 -8.33 9.78
C GLY A 66 3.85 -9.11 10.14
N THR A 67 4.49 -8.77 11.26
CA THR A 67 5.35 -9.72 11.95
C THR A 67 4.40 -10.78 12.50
N ASP A 68 4.42 -11.98 11.93
CA ASP A 68 3.81 -13.14 12.56
C ASP A 68 4.35 -13.23 14.00
N PRO A 69 3.52 -13.07 15.05
CA PRO A 69 3.98 -13.13 16.43
C PRO A 69 4.32 -14.56 16.88
N THR A 70 4.24 -15.57 16.00
CA THR A 70 4.48 -16.98 16.33
C THR A 70 5.87 -17.52 15.95
N ARG A 71 6.87 -16.65 15.73
CA ARG A 71 8.27 -17.09 15.58
C ARG A 71 9.14 -16.75 16.79
#